data_AF-A0A531KFH6-F1
#
_entry.id   AF-A0A531KFH6-F1
#
_cell.length_a   1.000
_cell.length_b   1.000
_cell.length_c   1.000
_cell.angle_alpha   90.00
_cell.angle_beta   90.00
_cell.angle_gamma   90.00
#
_symmetry.space_group_name_H-M   'P 1'
#
loop_
_entity.id
_entity.type
_entity.pdbx_description
1 polymer ?
#
loop_
_entity_poly.entity_id
_entity_poly.type
_entity_poly.pdbx_seq_one_letter_code
_entity_poly.pdbx_strand_id
1 'polypeptide(L)'
;ELKNLGQRLGWLTLGTCAVLFSLGWLRGIGLLQMARSAMSVAVAAVPEGLPMVATTTFALGIEKLRSEGVLIRKLDAVETLAAARVVCFDKTGTLTLGHIDVDTIRIGENSYSINEDWGAQKVLCNLLEVCCLCNDAEIAQTEEGLRLNGSPTDCCL
;
A
#
# COMPACT_ATOMS: atom_id res chain seq x y z
N GLU A 1 9.96 -10.21 9.23
CA GLU A 1 10.28 -11.51 9.87
C GLU A 1 11.67 -12.09 9.59
N LEU A 2 12.34 -11.70 8.50
CA LEU A 2 13.67 -12.20 8.10
C LEU A 2 14.73 -12.21 9.20
N LYS A 3 14.76 -11.20 10.07
CA LYS A 3 15.70 -11.13 11.22
C LYS A 3 15.47 -12.27 12.23
N ASN A 4 14.22 -12.59 12.53
CA ASN A 4 13.88 -13.68 13.47
C ASN A 4 14.22 -15.05 12.88
N LEU A 5 14.01 -15.23 11.57
CA LEU A 5 14.41 -16.43 10.83
C LEU A 5 15.93 -16.60 10.85
N GLY A 6 16.68 -15.55 10.54
CA GLY A 6 18.15 -15.55 10.62
C GLY A 6 18.66 -15.87 12.03
N GLN A 7 18.06 -15.28 13.07
CA GLN A 7 18.45 -15.54 14.46
C GLN A 7 18.14 -16.98 14.90
N ARG A 8 16.98 -17.53 14.53
CA ARG A 8 16.62 -18.93 14.82
C ARG A 8 17.56 -19.91 14.13
N LEU A 9 17.88 -19.67 12.86
CA LEU A 9 18.86 -20.45 12.11
C LEU A 9 20.23 -20.37 12.78
N GLY A 10 20.66 -19.18 13.21
CA GLY A 10 21.92 -18.99 13.95
C GLY A 10 21.99 -19.79 15.25
N TRP A 11 20.91 -19.83 16.04
CA TRP A 11 20.86 -20.66 17.25
C TRP A 11 20.92 -22.16 16.94
N LEU A 12 20.23 -22.60 15.87
CA LEU A 12 20.27 -24.00 15.41
C LEU A 12 21.66 -24.43 14.95
N THR A 13 22.35 -23.59 14.16
CA THR A 13 23.70 -23.88 13.68
C THR A 13 24.71 -23.90 14.82
N LEU A 14 24.62 -22.96 15.75
CA LEU A 14 25.45 -22.92 16.95
C LEU A 14 25.26 -24.18 17.81
N GLY A 15 24.01 -24.56 18.05
CA GLY A 15 23.68 -25.79 18.80
C GLY A 15 24.24 -27.04 18.13
N THR A 16 24.08 -27.16 16.80
CA THR A 16 24.62 -28.29 16.03
C THR A 16 26.15 -28.34 16.11
N CYS A 17 26.83 -27.20 15.99
CA CYS A 17 28.29 -27.12 16.11
C CYS A 17 28.76 -27.50 17.52
N ALA A 18 28.08 -27.05 18.58
CA ALA A 18 28.43 -27.39 19.96
C ALA A 18 28.27 -28.89 20.25
N VAL A 19 27.21 -29.50 19.73
CA VAL A 19 26.97 -30.96 19.85
C VAL A 19 28.07 -31.74 19.12
N LEU A 20 28.38 -31.38 17.88
CA LEU A 20 29.44 -32.05 17.10
C LEU A 20 30.82 -31.89 17.75
N PHE A 21 31.14 -30.69 18.23
CA PHE A 21 32.39 -30.42 18.94
C PHE A 21 32.51 -31.26 20.21
N SER A 22 31.45 -31.31 21.03
CA SER A 22 31.41 -32.07 22.28
C SER A 22 31.58 -33.57 22.04
N LEU A 23 30.85 -34.12 21.05
CA LEU A 23 30.97 -35.53 20.67
C LEU A 23 32.36 -35.88 20.13
N GLY A 24 32.97 -35.00 19.34
CA GLY A 24 34.31 -35.21 18.81
C GLY A 24 35.39 -35.14 19.88
N TRP A 25 35.26 -34.23 20.84
CA TRP A 25 36.16 -34.16 21.99
C TRP A 25 36.02 -35.41 22.88
N LEU A 26 34.78 -35.85 23.17
CA LEU A 26 34.53 -37.10 23.91
C LEU A 26 35.11 -38.35 23.20
N ARG A 27 35.24 -38.32 21.87
CA ARG A 27 35.89 -39.36 21.07
C ARG A 27 37.43 -39.29 21.05
N GLY A 28 38.03 -38.31 21.74
CA GLY A 28 39.49 -38.15 21.81
C GLY A 28 40.11 -37.46 20.59
N ILE A 29 39.30 -36.79 19.75
CA ILE A 29 39.82 -36.01 18.60
C ILE A 29 40.49 -34.74 19.13
N GLY A 30 41.62 -34.34 18.53
CA GLY A 30 42.38 -33.17 18.93
C GLY A 30 41.55 -31.87 18.90
N LEU A 31 41.71 -31.04 19.93
CA LEU A 31 40.92 -29.83 20.17
C LEU A 31 41.00 -28.83 18.99
N LEU A 32 42.20 -28.66 18.43
CA LEU A 32 42.44 -27.80 17.26
C LEU A 32 41.74 -28.34 16.00
N GLN A 33 41.71 -29.66 15.83
CA GLN A 33 41.07 -30.30 14.68
C GLN A 33 39.55 -30.18 14.76
N MET A 34 38.97 -30.38 15.95
CA MET A 34 37.53 -30.18 16.19
C MET A 34 37.11 -28.72 16.02
N ALA A 35 37.93 -27.77 16.47
CA ALA A 35 37.67 -26.34 16.28
C ALA A 35 37.63 -25.98 14.78
N ARG A 36 38.57 -26.50 13.98
CA ARG A 36 38.60 -26.28 12.52
C ARG A 36 37.37 -26.87 11.83
N SER A 37 36.97 -28.09 12.19
CA SER A 37 35.77 -28.73 11.63
C SER A 37 34.49 -27.99 12.02
N ALA A 38 34.35 -27.56 13.27
CA ALA A 38 33.19 -26.80 13.73
C ALA A 38 33.06 -25.46 13.00
N MET A 39 34.17 -24.73 12.79
CA MET A 39 34.17 -23.51 11.98
C MET A 39 33.73 -23.77 10.54
N SER A 40 34.19 -24.87 9.92
CA SER A 40 33.79 -25.23 8.56
C SER A 40 32.29 -25.51 8.44
N VAL A 41 31.71 -26.20 9.41
CA VAL A 41 30.26 -26.49 9.45
C VAL A 41 29.47 -25.20 9.71
N ALA A 42 29.94 -24.35 10.63
CA ALA A 42 29.30 -23.09 10.93
C ALA A 42 29.19 -22.20 9.68
N VAL A 43 30.30 -22.00 8.96
CA VAL A 43 30.32 -21.20 7.71
C VAL A 43 29.41 -21.81 6.65
N ALA A 44 29.45 -23.13 6.45
CA ALA A 44 28.61 -23.82 5.47
C ALA A 44 27.10 -23.71 5.78
N ALA A 45 26.73 -23.49 7.04
CA ALA A 45 25.35 -23.43 7.48
C ALA A 45 24.78 -21.99 7.58
N VAL A 46 25.60 -20.95 7.38
CA VAL A 46 25.11 -19.56 7.35
C VAL A 46 24.31 -19.34 6.05
N PRO A 47 23.04 -18.88 6.13
CA PRO A 47 22.20 -18.71 4.96
C PRO A 47 22.47 -17.36 4.27
N GLU A 48 23.64 -17.19 3.68
CA GLU A 48 24.05 -15.92 3.04
C GLU A 48 23.17 -15.53 1.83
N GLY A 49 22.61 -16.52 1.12
CA GLY A 49 21.76 -16.28 -0.05
C GLY A 49 20.33 -15.87 0.27
N LEU A 50 19.83 -16.17 1.48
CA LEU A 50 18.41 -15.99 1.80
C LEU A 50 17.99 -14.50 1.88
N PRO A 51 18.76 -13.60 2.51
CA PRO A 51 18.46 -12.16 2.48
C PRO A 51 18.52 -11.57 1.07
N MET A 52 19.46 -12.05 0.23
CA MET A 52 19.60 -11.59 -1.15
C MET A 52 18.36 -11.93 -1.96
N VAL A 53 17.97 -13.22 -1.98
CA VAL A 53 16.81 -13.69 -2.75
C VAL A 53 15.54 -12.96 -2.31
N ALA A 54 15.30 -12.84 -0.99
CA ALA A 54 14.14 -12.13 -0.49
C ALA A 54 14.09 -10.66 -0.96
N THR A 55 15.21 -9.94 -0.88
CA THR A 55 15.28 -8.53 -1.30
C THR A 55 15.05 -8.38 -2.79
N THR A 56 15.64 -9.24 -3.62
CA THR A 56 15.44 -9.22 -5.08
C THR A 56 13.98 -9.50 -5.45
N THR A 57 13.35 -10.49 -4.82
CA THR A 57 11.93 -10.78 -5.03
C THR A 57 11.05 -9.60 -4.65
N PHE A 58 11.31 -8.94 -3.51
CA PHE A 58 10.57 -7.74 -3.13
C PHE A 58 10.78 -6.57 -4.10
N ALA A 59 12.01 -6.36 -4.57
CA ALA A 59 12.32 -5.30 -5.52
C ALA A 59 11.53 -5.47 -6.83
N LEU A 60 11.48 -6.70 -7.37
CA LEU A 60 10.69 -7.01 -8.56
C LEU A 60 9.18 -6.81 -8.31
N GLY A 61 8.69 -7.18 -7.12
CA GLY A 61 7.29 -6.92 -6.73
C GLY A 61 6.96 -5.43 -6.64
N ILE A 62 7.86 -4.62 -6.08
CA ILE A 62 7.71 -3.16 -5.99
C ILE A 62 7.70 -2.54 -7.38
N GLU A 63 8.56 -2.98 -8.29
CA GLU A 63 8.59 -2.48 -9.66
C GLU A 63 7.24 -2.70 -10.36
N LYS A 64 6.64 -3.89 -10.17
CA LYS A 64 5.30 -4.18 -10.67
C LYS A 64 4.24 -3.26 -10.05
N LEU A 65 4.25 -3.09 -8.73
CA LEU A 65 3.29 -2.21 -8.04
C LEU A 65 3.44 -0.75 -8.47
N ARG A 66 4.67 -0.29 -8.75
CA ARG A 66 4.93 1.05 -9.29
C ARG A 66 4.30 1.24 -10.67
N SER A 67 4.33 0.22 -11.52
CA SER A 67 3.68 0.26 -12.84
C SER A 67 2.15 0.39 -12.75
N GLU A 68 1.56 -0.02 -11.62
CA GLU A 68 0.13 0.12 -11.31
C GLU A 68 -0.17 1.42 -10.52
N GLY A 69 0.79 2.33 -10.41
CA GLY A 69 0.61 3.63 -9.73
C GLY A 69 0.79 3.61 -8.21
N VAL A 70 1.24 2.50 -7.62
CA VAL A 70 1.47 2.37 -6.17
C VAL A 70 2.91 2.73 -5.82
N LEU A 71 3.10 3.75 -4.98
CA LEU A 71 4.43 4.15 -4.47
C LEU A 71 4.74 3.50 -3.12
N ILE A 72 5.73 2.62 -3.08
CA ILE A 72 6.21 2.00 -1.85
C ILE A 72 7.46 2.72 -1.35
N ARG A 73 7.36 3.33 -0.16
CA ARG A 73 8.46 4.07 0.48
C ARG A 73 9.33 3.21 1.40
N LYS A 74 8.82 2.07 1.88
CA LYS A 74 9.49 1.14 2.79
C LYS A 74 9.16 -0.29 2.40
N LEU A 75 10.17 -1.16 2.27
CA LEU A 75 9.99 -2.59 1.94
C LEU A 75 9.08 -3.30 2.96
N ASP A 76 9.25 -2.97 4.23
CA ASP A 76 8.53 -3.54 5.38
C ASP A 76 7.01 -3.24 5.32
N ALA A 77 6.61 -2.19 4.59
CA ALA A 77 5.20 -1.88 4.38
C ALA A 77 4.50 -2.93 3.51
N VAL A 78 5.22 -3.55 2.57
CA VAL A 78 4.69 -4.62 1.72
C VAL A 78 4.40 -5.87 2.54
N GLU A 79 5.32 -6.24 3.43
CA GLU A 79 5.15 -7.37 4.36
C GLU A 79 3.95 -7.11 5.29
N THR A 80 3.83 -5.89 5.81
CA THR A 80 2.72 -5.49 6.69
C THR A 80 1.37 -5.54 5.96
N LEU A 81 1.31 -5.02 4.74
CA LEU A 81 0.08 -5.02 3.94
C LEU A 81 -0.32 -6.45 3.54
N ALA A 82 0.64 -7.30 3.18
CA ALA A 82 0.38 -8.71 2.87
C ALA A 82 -0.16 -9.50 4.07
N ALA A 83 0.25 -9.15 5.29
CA ALA A 83 -0.23 -9.76 6.53
C ALA A 83 -1.49 -9.08 7.09
N ALA A 84 -1.95 -7.97 6.49
CA ALA A 84 -3.09 -7.23 6.99
C ALA A 84 -4.38 -8.06 6.88
N ARG A 85 -5.09 -8.20 7.99
CA ARG A 85 -6.39 -8.90 8.06
C ARG A 85 -7.58 -7.94 8.08
N VAL A 86 -7.33 -6.69 8.44
CA VAL A 86 -8.32 -5.62 8.54
C VAL A 86 -7.70 -4.40 7.88
N VAL A 87 -8.48 -3.74 7.02
CA VAL A 87 -8.10 -2.47 6.41
C VAL A 87 -9.10 -1.43 6.87
N CYS A 88 -8.59 -0.40 7.55
CA CYS A 88 -9.39 0.75 7.95
C CYS A 88 -9.23 1.83 6.88
N PHE A 89 -10.33 2.20 6.24
CA PHE A 89 -10.34 3.30 5.28
C PHE A 89 -10.87 4.56 5.95
N ASP A 90 -10.24 5.70 5.64
CA ASP A 90 -10.87 6.99 5.90
C ASP A 90 -11.95 7.25 4.84
N LYS A 91 -12.95 8.08 5.15
CA LYS A 91 -14.04 8.37 4.21
C LYS A 91 -13.65 9.48 3.25
N THR A 92 -13.26 10.64 3.79
CA THR A 92 -13.06 11.86 3.01
C THR A 92 -11.71 11.80 2.28
N GLY A 93 -11.71 11.95 0.96
CA GLY A 93 -10.48 11.90 0.15
C GLY A 93 -9.87 10.50 -0.04
N THR A 94 -10.52 9.44 0.47
CA THR A 94 -10.11 8.03 0.25
C THR A 94 -11.25 7.22 -0.38
N LEU A 95 -12.38 7.05 0.32
CA LEU A 95 -13.57 6.42 -0.27
C LEU A 95 -14.40 7.40 -1.11
N THR A 96 -14.28 8.69 -0.80
CA THR A 96 -14.94 9.79 -1.49
C THR A 96 -13.90 10.72 -2.09
N LEU A 97 -14.27 11.49 -3.10
CA LEU A 97 -13.37 12.43 -3.79
C LEU A 97 -13.05 13.69 -2.95
N GLY A 98 -13.64 13.83 -1.76
CA GLY A 98 -13.38 14.95 -0.85
C GLY A 98 -13.96 16.29 -1.32
N HIS A 99 -14.83 16.30 -2.33
CA HIS A 99 -15.64 17.44 -2.73
C HIS A 99 -17.14 17.08 -2.69
N ILE A 100 -17.98 18.12 -2.76
CA ILE A 100 -19.43 17.99 -2.78
C ILE A 100 -19.86 17.94 -4.24
N ASP A 101 -20.73 17.00 -4.58
CA ASP A 101 -21.37 16.87 -5.88
C ASP A 101 -22.89 16.80 -5.71
N VAL A 102 -23.63 17.28 -6.71
CA VAL A 102 -25.08 17.10 -6.78
C VAL A 102 -25.36 15.64 -7.17
N ASP A 103 -26.13 14.94 -6.33
CA ASP A 103 -26.50 13.54 -6.59
C ASP A 103 -27.83 13.44 -7.33
N THR A 104 -28.85 14.16 -6.84
CA THR A 104 -30.22 14.06 -7.31
C THR A 104 -30.91 15.43 -7.31
N ILE A 105 -31.61 15.76 -8.39
CA ILE A 105 -32.45 16.94 -8.53
C ILE A 105 -33.92 16.52 -8.34
N ARG A 106 -34.67 17.20 -7.47
CA ARG A 106 -36.10 16.93 -7.28
C ARG A 106 -36.97 18.10 -7.67
N ILE A 107 -38.00 17.85 -8.47
CA ILE A 107 -38.96 18.85 -8.93
C ILE A 107 -40.37 18.31 -8.66
N GLY A 108 -40.99 18.80 -7.59
CA GLY A 108 -42.25 18.24 -7.10
C GLY A 108 -42.09 16.78 -6.69
N GLU A 109 -42.89 15.88 -7.26
CA GLU A 109 -42.79 14.44 -7.02
C GLU A 109 -41.70 13.76 -7.86
N ASN A 110 -41.24 14.41 -8.93
CA ASN A 110 -40.24 13.87 -9.85
C ASN A 110 -38.83 13.96 -9.24
N SER A 111 -38.00 12.98 -9.56
CA SER A 111 -36.61 12.87 -9.12
C SER A 111 -35.73 12.54 -10.33
N TYR A 112 -34.64 13.28 -10.52
CA TYR A 112 -33.72 13.19 -11.65
C TYR A 112 -32.31 12.91 -11.12
N SER A 113 -31.69 11.80 -11.53
CA SER A 113 -30.32 11.43 -11.16
C SER A 113 -29.33 11.98 -12.18
N ILE A 114 -28.20 12.57 -11.74
CA ILE A 114 -27.19 13.22 -12.62
C ILE A 114 -26.62 12.33 -13.72
N ASN A 115 -26.63 11.01 -13.52
CA ASN A 115 -26.08 10.06 -14.48
C ASN A 115 -27.07 9.58 -15.56
N GLU A 116 -28.29 10.12 -15.59
CA GLU A 116 -29.32 9.74 -16.56
C GLU A 116 -29.53 10.81 -17.64
N ASP A 117 -29.91 10.39 -18.84
CA ASP A 117 -30.34 11.32 -19.89
C ASP A 117 -31.77 11.79 -19.59
N TRP A 118 -31.92 13.08 -19.31
CA TRP A 118 -33.17 13.69 -18.90
C TRP A 118 -34.02 14.21 -20.04
N GLY A 119 -33.46 14.31 -21.26
CA GLY A 119 -34.04 15.04 -22.37
C GLY A 119 -34.27 16.54 -22.07
N ALA A 120 -34.82 17.27 -23.04
CA ALA A 120 -35.07 18.71 -22.91
C ALA A 120 -36.38 19.02 -22.17
N GLN A 121 -36.38 18.85 -20.84
CA GLN A 121 -37.53 19.20 -20.00
C GLN A 121 -37.47 20.68 -19.60
N LYS A 122 -38.44 21.48 -20.05
CA LYS A 122 -38.47 22.93 -19.81
C LYS A 122 -38.38 23.31 -18.32
N VAL A 123 -39.03 22.53 -17.45
CA VAL A 123 -39.02 22.81 -16.00
C VAL A 123 -37.63 22.58 -15.38
N LEU A 124 -36.91 21.55 -15.83
CA LEU A 124 -35.54 21.28 -15.40
C LEU A 124 -34.59 22.38 -15.90
N CYS A 125 -34.71 22.80 -17.16
CA CYS A 125 -33.92 23.91 -17.70
C CYS A 125 -34.13 25.20 -16.92
N ASN A 126 -35.38 25.53 -16.57
CA ASN A 126 -35.68 26.71 -15.75
C ASN A 126 -35.05 26.61 -14.35
N LEU A 127 -35.06 25.42 -13.73
CA LEU A 127 -34.43 25.23 -12.42
C LEU A 127 -32.91 25.40 -12.51
N LEU A 128 -32.28 24.81 -13.53
CA LEU A 128 -30.83 24.96 -13.76
C LEU A 128 -30.45 26.42 -14.05
N GLU A 129 -31.28 27.14 -14.80
CA GLU A 129 -31.08 28.58 -15.04
C GLU A 129 -31.15 29.39 -13.73
N VAL A 130 -32.11 29.09 -12.85
CA VAL A 130 -32.17 29.68 -11.51
C VAL A 130 -30.93 29.34 -10.69
N CYS A 131 -30.47 28.08 -10.72
CA CYS A 131 -29.23 27.69 -10.05
C CYS A 131 -28.05 28.51 -10.57
N CYS A 132 -27.85 28.59 -11.89
CA CYS A 132 -26.77 29.38 -12.49
C CYS A 132 -26.84 30.88 -12.13
N LEU A 133 -28.04 31.48 -12.13
CA LEU A 133 -28.21 32.91 -11.86
C LEU A 133 -28.10 33.27 -10.37
N CYS A 134 -28.40 32.33 -9.48
CA CYS A 134 -28.30 32.49 -8.03
C CYS A 134 -27.03 31.83 -7.46
N ASN A 135 -25.98 31.71 -8.27
CA ASN A 135 -24.71 31.11 -7.89
C ASN A 135 -23.59 32.16 -7.91
N ASP A 136 -22.83 32.24 -6.83
CA ASP A 136 -21.67 33.13 -6.68
C ASP A 136 -20.34 32.46 -7.11
N ALA A 137 -20.38 31.23 -7.63
CA ALA A 137 -19.20 30.54 -8.13
C ALA A 137 -18.65 31.17 -9.41
N GLU A 138 -17.34 31.42 -9.42
CA GLU A 138 -16.63 31.98 -10.56
C GLU A 138 -15.75 30.92 -11.23
N ILE A 139 -15.74 30.94 -12.56
CA ILE A 139 -14.86 30.08 -13.36
C ILE A 139 -13.54 30.83 -13.62
N ALA A 140 -12.46 30.37 -13.00
CA ALA A 140 -11.12 30.88 -13.22
C ALA A 140 -10.34 29.98 -14.18
N GLN A 141 -9.75 30.57 -15.23
CA GLN A 141 -8.85 29.86 -16.13
C GLN A 141 -7.42 29.90 -15.56
N THR A 142 -6.86 28.75 -15.26
CA THR A 142 -5.50 28.58 -14.74
C THR A 142 -4.63 27.85 -15.77
N GLU A 143 -3.30 27.88 -15.59
CA GLU A 143 -2.36 27.16 -16.46
C GLU A 143 -2.62 25.64 -16.49
N GLU A 144 -3.27 25.10 -15.46
CA GLU A 144 -3.62 23.68 -15.31
C GLU A 144 -5.06 23.35 -15.79
N GLY A 145 -5.84 24.34 -16.23
CA GLY A 145 -7.21 24.16 -16.72
C GLY A 145 -8.26 25.09 -16.08
N LEU A 146 -9.53 24.73 -16.23
CA LEU A 146 -10.67 25.44 -15.63
C LEU A 146 -10.79 25.07 -14.14
N ARG A 147 -10.90 26.09 -13.28
CA ARG A 147 -11.06 25.92 -11.83
C ARG A 147 -12.25 26.75 -11.35
N LEU A 148 -13.08 26.16 -10.49
CA LEU A 148 -14.21 26.84 -9.85
C LEU A 148 -13.76 27.46 -8.52
N ASN A 149 -14.08 28.73 -8.34
CA ASN A 149 -13.84 29.48 -7.11
C ASN A 149 -15.19 29.83 -6.48
N GLY A 150 -15.42 29.41 -5.23
CA GLY A 150 -16.69 29.60 -4.55
C GLY A 150 -16.80 28.71 -3.32
N SER A 151 -17.96 28.70 -2.67
CA SER A 151 -18.23 27.72 -1.63
C SER A 151 -18.37 26.31 -2.26
N PRO A 152 -18.12 25.22 -1.52
CA PRO A 152 -18.29 23.86 -2.07
C PRO A 152 -19.70 23.55 -2.57
N THR A 153 -20.72 24.27 -2.09
CA THR A 153 -22.11 24.12 -2.54
C THR A 153 -22.34 24.86 -3.85
N ASP A 154 -21.80 26.07 -3.95
CA ASP A 154 -21.87 26.90 -5.16
C ASP A 154 -21.09 26.26 -6.31
N CYS A 155 -19.90 25.73 -6.03
CA CYS A 155 -19.08 25.06 -7.05
C CYS A 155 -19.67 23.73 -7.55
N CYS A 156 -20.62 23.11 -6.82
CA CYS A 156 -21.22 21.85 -7.26
C CYS A 156 -22.49 22.05 -8.11
N LEU A 157 -23.12 23.22 -7.99
CA LEU A 157 -24.33 23.63 -8.73
C LEU A 157 -23.97 24.22 -10.09
#